data_AF-A0A4U7N655-F1
#
_entry.id   AF-A0A4U7N655-F1
#
_cell.length_a   1.000
_cell.length_b   1.000
_cell.length_c   1.000
_cell.angle_alpha   90.00
_cell.angle_beta   90.00
_cell.angle_gamma   90.00
#
_symmetry.space_group_name_H-M   'P 1'
#
loop_
_entity.id
_entity.type
_entity.pdbx_description
1 polymer ?
#
loop_
_entity_poly.entity_id
_entity_poly.type
_entity_poly.pdbx_seq_one_letter_code
_entity_poly.pdbx_strand_id
1 'polypeptide(L)' 'MPADVIRFAKCYGVTPAALGGLVGLLPHKVGRRTVWADMVRTPSVGYTVGIETFPREALRGYGLFRAASALIEREAATLH' A
#
# COMPACT_ATOMS: atom_id res chain seq x y z
N MET A 1 0.47 2.87 11.05
CA MET A 1 0.42 4.27 10.55
C MET A 1 1.62 4.51 9.62
N PRO A 2 1.63 5.51 8.73
CA PRO A 2 2.76 5.75 7.81
C PRO A 2 4.12 5.91 8.51
N ALA A 3 4.13 6.44 9.75
CA ALA A 3 5.33 6.56 10.56
C ALA A 3 5.99 5.21 10.86
N ASP A 4 5.21 4.15 11.08
CA ASP A 4 5.72 2.81 11.38
C ASP A 4 6.39 2.18 10.16
N VAL A 5 5.78 2.35 8.98
CA VAL A 5 6.36 1.95 7.69
C VAL A 5 7.70 2.64 7.47
N ILE A 6 7.76 3.95 7.68
CA ILE A 6 8.99 4.73 7.48
C ILE A 6 10.09 4.28 8.46
N ARG A 7 9.76 4.08 9.74
CA ARG A 7 10.72 3.61 10.75
C ARG A 7 11.23 2.22 10.43
N PHE A 8 10.34 1.28 10.12
CA PHE A 8 10.71 -0.09 9.76
C PHE A 8 11.60 -0.10 8.51
N ALA A 9 11.19 0.61 7.46
CA ALA A 9 11.97 0.70 6.22
C ALA A 9 13.40 1.19 6.48
N LYS A 10 13.55 2.21 7.33
CA LYS A 10 14.86 2.72 7.75
C LYS A 10 15.67 1.68 8.54
N CYS A 11 15.05 0.97 9.49
CA CYS A 11 15.74 -0.03 10.31
C CYS A 11 16.30 -1.20 9.49
N TYR A 12 15.57 -1.62 8.45
CA TYR A 12 15.90 -2.81 7.65
C TYR A 12 16.47 -2.50 6.26
N GLY A 13 16.73 -1.23 5.95
CA GLY A 13 17.35 -0.83 4.69
C GLY A 13 16.48 -1.08 3.45
N VAL A 14 15.15 -1.10 3.58
CA VAL A 14 14.22 -1.26 2.46
C VAL A 14 13.57 0.07 2.09
N THR A 15 12.99 0.18 0.89
CA THR A 15 12.32 1.42 0.48
C THR A 15 10.96 1.54 1.20
N PRO A 16 10.61 2.72 1.75
CA PRO A 16 9.30 2.92 2.37
C PRO A 16 8.15 2.70 1.39
N ALA A 17 8.35 2.99 0.11
CA ALA A 17 7.33 2.83 -0.92
C ALA A 17 7.02 1.35 -1.20
N ALA A 18 8.05 0.51 -1.37
CA ALA A 18 7.84 -0.93 -1.56
C ALA A 18 7.20 -1.56 -0.32
N LEU A 19 7.70 -1.24 0.88
CA LEU A 19 7.13 -1.74 2.13
C LEU A 19 5.69 -1.27 2.33
N GLY A 20 5.41 0.01 2.05
CA GLY A 20 4.07 0.58 2.10
C GLY A 20 3.09 -0.16 1.20
N GLY A 21 3.50 -0.46 -0.02
CA GLY A 21 2.69 -1.25 -0.96
C GLY A 21 2.26 -2.59 -0.37
N LEU A 22 3.18 -3.33 0.26
CA LEU A 22 2.90 -4.63 0.89
C LEU A 22 1.91 -4.57 2.05
N VAL A 23 1.67 -3.39 2.62
CA VAL A 23 0.72 -3.18 3.73
C VAL A 23 -0.47 -2.30 3.32
N GLY A 24 -0.68 -2.09 2.02
CA GLY A 24 -1.80 -1.30 1.50
C GLY A 24 -1.70 0.21 1.73
N LEU A 25 -0.49 0.74 1.97
CA LEU A 25 -0.22 2.17 2.12
C LEU A 25 0.60 2.68 0.93
N LEU A 26 -0.03 3.43 0.03
CA LEU A 26 0.61 3.92 -1.19
C LEU A 26 1.08 5.39 -1.03
N PRO A 27 2.38 5.68 -1.16
CA PRO A 27 2.87 7.05 -1.13
C PRO A 27 2.67 7.73 -2.49
N HIS A 28 2.25 8.98 -2.48
CA HIS A 28 2.24 9.85 -3.67
C HIS A 28 2.72 11.26 -3.29
N LYS A 29 3.01 12.07 -4.30
CA LYS A 29 3.45 13.46 -4.12
C LYS A 29 2.29 14.42 -4.27
N VAL A 30 2.16 15.34 -3.31
CA VAL A 30 1.30 16.53 -3.41
C VAL A 30 2.19 17.75 -3.28
N GLY A 31 2.53 18.34 -4.43
CA GLY A 31 3.60 19.33 -4.52
C GLY A 31 4.94 18.75 -4.01
N ARG A 32 5.52 19.38 -2.99
CA ARG A 32 6.78 18.92 -2.37
C ARG A 32 6.60 17.86 -1.27
N ARG A 33 5.37 17.61 -0.82
CA ARG A 33 5.09 16.71 0.32
C ARG A 33 4.80 15.30 -0.16
N THR A 34 5.25 14.31 0.60
CA THR A 34 4.81 12.91 0.43
C THR A 34 3.58 12.69 1.29
N VAL A 35 2.50 12.25 0.67
CA VAL A 35 1.23 11.87 1.32
C VAL A 35 1.01 10.37 1.13
N TRP A 36 0.35 9.72 2.08
CA TRP A 36 0.09 8.29 2.04
C TRP A 36 -1.40 8.04 1.90
N ALA A 37 -1.77 7.32 0.85
CA ALA A 37 -3.13 6.82 0.66
C ALA A 37 -3.27 5.48 1.38
N ASP A 38 -4.19 5.42 2.33
CA ASP A 38 -4.57 4.17 3.02
C ASP A 38 -5.59 3.43 2.17
N MET A 39 -5.09 2.55 1.32
CA MET A 39 -5.89 1.78 0.37
C MET A 39 -6.63 0.60 1.02
N VAL A 40 -6.32 0.29 2.28
CA VAL A 40 -7.03 -0.73 3.06
C VAL A 40 -8.31 -0.12 3.64
N ARG A 41 -8.18 1.05 4.28
CA ARG A 41 -9.32 1.71 4.93
C ARG A 41 -10.16 2.52 3.95
N THR A 42 -9.53 3.16 2.98
CA THR A 42 -10.21 4.07 2.03
C THR A 42 -9.74 3.80 0.59
N PRO A 43 -10.13 2.66 -0.01
CA PRO A 43 -9.69 2.28 -1.35
C PRO A 43 -10.12 3.26 -2.44
N SER A 44 -11.19 4.05 -2.21
CA SER A 44 -11.67 5.07 -3.15
C SER A 44 -10.66 6.19 -3.44
N VAL A 45 -9.69 6.40 -2.55
CA VAL A 45 -8.61 7.38 -2.74
C VAL A 45 -7.78 7.05 -3.97
N GLY A 46 -7.53 5.77 -4.26
CA GLY A 46 -6.73 5.39 -5.44
C GLY A 46 -7.39 5.76 -6.76
N TYR A 47 -8.73 5.70 -6.84
CA TYR A 47 -9.46 6.17 -8.03
C TYR A 47 -9.43 7.68 -8.17
N THR A 48 -9.50 8.41 -7.04
CA THR A 48 -9.49 9.88 -7.02
C THR A 48 -8.12 10.44 -7.39
N VAL A 49 -7.06 9.80 -6.88
CA VAL A 49 -5.68 10.24 -7.05
C VAL A 49 -5.10 9.77 -8.40
N GLY A 50 -5.61 8.68 -8.96
CA GLY A 50 -5.08 8.06 -10.18
C GLY A 50 -3.95 7.09 -9.86
N ILE A 51 -4.05 5.85 -10.34
CA ILE A 51 -3.12 4.77 -9.98
C ILE A 51 -1.70 5.04 -10.48
N GLU A 52 -1.57 5.78 -11.58
CA GLU A 52 -0.32 6.17 -12.23
C GLU A 52 0.53 7.16 -11.42
N THR A 53 -0.06 7.81 -10.42
CA THR A 53 0.65 8.76 -9.55
C THR A 53 1.51 8.06 -8.49
N PHE A 54 1.25 6.78 -8.23
CA PHE A 54 1.98 6.02 -7.24
C PHE A 54 3.27 5.43 -7.85
N PRO A 55 4.37 5.36 -7.10
CA PRO A 55 5.61 4.73 -7.55
C PRO A 55 5.37 3.26 -7.95
N ARG A 56 6.01 2.84 -9.06
CA ARG A 56 5.88 1.46 -9.56
C ARG A 56 6.24 0.39 -8.52
N GLU A 57 7.25 0.65 -7.67
CA GLU A 57 7.63 -0.27 -6.60
C GLU A 57 6.53 -0.46 -5.54
N ALA A 58 5.80 0.61 -5.20
CA ALA A 58 4.68 0.55 -4.28
C ALA A 58 3.50 -0.20 -4.92
N LEU A 59 3.23 0.03 -6.20
CA LEU A 59 2.18 -0.68 -6.95
C LEU A 59 2.45 -2.19 -7.03
N ARG A 60 3.70 -2.60 -7.22
CA ARG A 60 4.07 -4.04 -7.19
C ARG A 60 3.76 -4.67 -5.84
N GLY A 61 4.19 -4.03 -4.74
CA GLY A 61 3.87 -4.50 -3.40
C GLY A 61 2.37 -4.54 -3.12
N TYR A 62 1.63 -3.53 -3.60
CA TYR A 62 0.19 -3.45 -3.42
C TYR A 62 -0.59 -4.50 -4.21
N GLY A 63 -0.13 -4.84 -5.43
CA GLY A 63 -0.69 -5.95 -6.19
C GLY A 63 -0.57 -7.28 -5.44
N LEU A 64 0.60 -7.54 -4.84
CA LEU A 64 0.82 -8.73 -3.99
C LEU A 64 -0.09 -8.72 -2.76
N PHE A 65 -0.16 -7.59 -2.05
CA PHE A 65 -1.07 -7.43 -0.90
C PHE A 65 -2.52 -7.75 -1.29
N ARG A 66 -3.03 -7.15 -2.37
CA ARG A 66 -4.39 -7.37 -2.85
C ARG A 66 -4.67 -8.81 -3.23
N ALA A 67 -3.72 -9.47 -3.90
CA ALA A 67 -3.85 -10.87 -4.28
C ALA A 67 -3.90 -11.77 -3.04
N ALA A 68 -3.04 -11.52 -2.04
CA ALA A 68 -3.03 -12.26 -0.78
C ALA A 68 -4.32 -12.04 0.02
N SER A 69 -4.79 -10.80 0.16
CA SER A 69 -6.06 -10.50 0.83
C SER A 69 -7.24 -11.21 0.18
N ALA A 70 -7.34 -11.18 -1.16
CA ALA A 70 -8.42 -11.85 -1.87
C ALA A 70 -8.39 -13.38 -1.68
N LEU A 71 -7.20 -13.98 -1.60
CA LEU A 71 -7.05 -15.41 -1.29
C LEU A 71 -7.57 -15.73 0.11
N ILE A 72 -7.17 -14.94 1.11
CA ILE A 72 -7.58 -15.12 2.51
C ILE A 72 -9.10 -14.93 2.66
N GLU A 73 -9.67 -13.90 2.02
CA GLU A 73 -11.12 -13.67 2.02
C GLU A 73 -11.89 -14.84 1.40
N ARG A 74 -11.37 -15.41 0.30
CA ARG A 74 -11.96 -16.58 -0.34
C ARG A 74 -11.93 -17.81 0.58
N GLU A 75 -10.78 -18.08 1.22
CA GLU A 75 -10.65 -19.20 2.15
C GLU A 75 -11.58 -19.05 3.36
N ALA A 76 -11.67 -17.84 3.93
CA ALA A 76 -12.60 -17.54 5.02
C ALA A 76 -14.07 -17.79 4.61
N ALA A 77 -14.45 -17.44 3.39
CA ALA A 77 -15.80 -17.68 2.87
C ALA A 77 -16.12 -19.18 2.65
N THR A 78 -15.11 -20.06 2.59
CA THR A 78 -15.28 -21.51 2.34
C THR A 78 -15.26 -22.33 3.64
N LEU A 79 -14.92 -21.72 4.78
CA LEU A 79 -14.85 -22.36 6.10
C LEU A 79 -16.16 -22.26 6.89
N HIS A 80 -17.23 -21.73 6.28
CA HIS A 80 -18.57 -21.59 6.85
C HIS A 80 -19.54 -22.64 6.34
#